data_AF-A0AAD4PXE6-F1
#
_entry.id   AF-A0AAD4PXE6-F1
#
_cell.length_a   1.000
_cell.length_b   1.000
_cell.length_c   1.000
_cell.angle_alpha   90.00
_cell.angle_beta   90.00
_cell.angle_gamma   90.00
#
_symmetry.space_group_name_H-M   'P 1'
#
loop_
_entity.id
_entity.type
_entity.pdbx_description
1 polymer ?
#
loop_
_entity_poly.entity_id
_entity_poly.type
_entity_poly.pdbx_seq_one_letter_code
_entity_poly.pdbx_strand_id
1 'polypeptide(L)'
;MSEPLQQKTTQKPAVRIGGASYDIDMSKIPYLASFVNFQTQAQPQTKEFIHGSIPLFDVALKGIESGYRQCFRSLPPDLSQHHTLCDTYQFLGVDVLGGQSINEIFNDLKSGQSDYEREYKRYREIKGNKSKARDTAFKLLYLILLGDFMNETRDSAKVFNAVLYLVSHSATFKWRTRKVVRAAYEERFVVSVKQTARLDEWEKKDATKLAVEDAGDVTTEEEGTDYYDDSDYSY
;
A
#
# COMPACT_ATOMS: atom_id res chain seq x y z
N MET A 1 -14.98 50.63 15.08
CA MET A 1 -15.09 49.49 16.01
C MET A 1 -15.27 48.27 15.14
N SER A 2 -14.20 47.48 14.98
CA SER A 2 -14.20 46.30 14.11
C SER A 2 -14.47 45.07 14.97
N GLU A 3 -15.55 44.34 14.67
CA GLU A 3 -15.82 43.04 15.28
C GLU A 3 -14.74 42.03 14.86
N PRO A 4 -14.18 41.24 15.79
CA PRO A 4 -13.30 40.14 15.42
C PRO A 4 -14.13 38.94 14.93
N LEU A 5 -13.79 38.46 13.72
CA LEU A 5 -14.23 37.18 13.19
C LEU A 5 -13.84 36.05 14.14
N GLN A 6 -14.82 35.49 14.85
CA GLN A 6 -14.65 34.22 15.55
C GLN A 6 -14.39 33.12 14.51
N GLN A 7 -13.15 32.65 14.45
CA GLN A 7 -12.81 31.40 13.79
C GLN A 7 -13.60 30.28 14.48
N LYS A 8 -14.60 29.76 13.78
CA LYS A 8 -15.35 28.58 14.19
C LYS A 8 -14.40 27.38 14.08
N THR A 9 -13.70 27.06 15.16
CA THR A 9 -12.98 25.79 15.29
C THR A 9 -14.04 24.69 15.32
N THR A 10 -14.31 24.10 14.16
CA THR A 10 -15.12 22.89 14.05
C THR A 10 -14.38 21.79 14.82
N GLN A 11 -14.77 21.55 16.08
CA GLN A 11 -14.28 20.43 16.86
C GLN A 11 -14.65 19.16 16.09
N LYS A 12 -13.66 18.53 15.46
CA LYS A 12 -13.85 17.22 14.86
C LYS A 12 -14.22 16.23 15.97
N PRO A 13 -15.19 15.33 15.73
CA PRO A 13 -15.59 14.35 16.73
C PRO A 13 -14.41 13.44 17.06
N ALA A 14 -14.05 13.37 18.34
CA ALA A 14 -13.01 12.45 18.80
C ALA A 14 -13.60 11.03 18.81
N VAL A 15 -12.99 10.13 18.04
CA VAL A 15 -13.37 8.72 18.01
C VAL A 15 -12.33 7.92 18.79
N ARG A 16 -12.82 7.02 19.65
CA ARG A 16 -11.99 6.09 20.40
C ARG A 16 -12.17 4.68 19.90
N ILE A 17 -11.07 4.02 19.58
CA ILE A 17 -11.05 2.66 19.04
C ILE A 17 -10.09 1.86 19.91
N GLY A 18 -10.58 0.80 20.55
CA GLY A 18 -9.74 -0.03 21.43
C GLY A 18 -9.09 0.71 22.60
N GLY A 19 -9.64 1.86 23.00
CA GLY A 19 -9.14 2.69 24.10
C GLY A 19 -8.27 3.89 23.69
N ALA A 20 -7.72 3.90 22.47
CA ALA A 20 -6.95 5.01 21.92
C ALA A 20 -7.86 6.05 21.21
N SER A 21 -7.47 7.32 21.23
CA SER A 21 -8.21 8.43 20.61
C SER A 21 -7.59 8.82 19.27
N TYR A 22 -8.43 9.06 18.27
CA TYR A 22 -8.00 9.38 16.91
C TYR A 22 -8.69 10.65 16.39
N ASP A 23 -7.94 11.47 15.66
CA ASP A 23 -8.50 12.49 14.76
C ASP A 23 -8.56 11.89 13.36
N ILE A 24 -9.76 11.49 12.92
CA ILE A 24 -9.97 10.77 11.67
C ILE A 24 -10.78 11.65 10.71
N ASP A 25 -10.31 11.76 9.48
CA ASP A 25 -11.13 12.23 8.37
C ASP A 25 -12.16 11.16 7.99
N MET A 26 -13.38 11.30 8.52
CA MET A 26 -14.48 10.35 8.31
C MET A 26 -14.84 10.14 6.84
N SER A 27 -14.54 11.09 5.95
CA SER A 27 -14.81 10.95 4.52
C SER A 27 -14.00 9.82 3.87
N LYS A 28 -12.89 9.43 4.49
CA LYS A 28 -12.01 8.35 4.01
C LYS A 28 -12.36 6.98 4.57
N ILE A 29 -13.20 6.89 5.60
CA ILE A 29 -13.54 5.65 6.30
C ILE A 29 -15.07 5.52 6.41
N PRO A 30 -15.74 4.95 5.39
CA PRO A 30 -17.20 4.90 5.32
C PRO A 30 -17.88 4.21 6.51
N TYR A 31 -17.27 3.14 7.03
CA TYR A 31 -17.78 2.46 8.21
C TYR A 31 -17.85 3.40 9.42
N LEU A 32 -16.76 4.12 9.72
CA LEU A 32 -16.70 5.02 10.88
C LEU A 32 -17.63 6.23 10.70
N ALA A 33 -17.77 6.75 9.49
CA ALA A 33 -18.75 7.79 9.20
C ALA A 33 -20.18 7.33 9.50
N SER A 34 -20.51 6.10 9.09
CA SER A 34 -21.83 5.49 9.34
C SER A 34 -22.06 5.23 10.84
N PHE A 35 -21.03 4.72 11.52
CA PHE A 35 -21.05 4.49 12.96
C PHE A 35 -21.28 5.78 13.77
N VAL A 36 -20.53 6.86 13.46
CA VAL A 36 -20.69 8.17 14.12
C VAL A 36 -22.08 8.74 13.85
N ASN A 37 -22.58 8.66 12.61
CA ASN A 37 -23.92 9.11 12.26
C ASN A 37 -24.99 8.36 13.07
N PHE A 38 -24.91 7.04 13.13
CA PHE A 38 -25.83 6.21 13.91
C PHE A 38 -25.82 6.58 15.40
N GLN A 39 -24.63 6.70 16.01
CA GLN A 39 -24.52 7.08 17.42
C GLN A 39 -25.05 8.50 17.68
N THR A 40 -24.81 9.44 16.76
CA THR A 40 -25.32 10.82 16.88
C THR A 40 -26.85 10.85 16.84
N GLN A 41 -27.48 10.01 16.01
CA GLN A 41 -28.94 9.91 15.96
C GLN A 41 -29.52 9.27 17.22
N ALA A 42 -28.85 8.26 17.77
CA ALA A 42 -29.27 7.60 19.00
C ALA A 42 -29.07 8.48 20.25
N GLN A 43 -27.99 9.25 20.29
CA GLN A 43 -27.60 10.10 21.43
C GLN A 43 -27.03 11.45 20.94
N PRO A 44 -27.88 12.45 20.67
CA PRO A 44 -27.46 13.72 20.04
C PRO A 44 -26.50 14.57 20.87
N GLN A 45 -26.36 14.29 22.17
CA GLN A 45 -25.48 15.03 23.08
C GLN A 45 -24.09 14.42 23.21
N THR A 46 -23.86 13.24 22.63
CA THR A 46 -22.60 12.52 22.74
C THR A 46 -21.50 13.23 21.94
N LYS A 47 -20.40 13.55 22.62
CA LYS A 47 -19.22 14.21 22.03
C LYS A 47 -18.04 13.26 21.81
N GLU A 48 -18.11 12.06 22.35
CA GLU A 48 -17.07 11.03 22.31
C GLU A 48 -17.67 9.74 21.79
N PHE A 49 -17.18 9.25 20.66
CA PHE A 49 -17.71 8.06 20.00
C PHE A 49 -16.78 6.88 20.30
N ILE A 50 -17.28 5.86 21.00
CA ILE A 50 -16.46 4.74 21.49
C ILE A 50 -16.79 3.48 20.69
N HIS A 51 -15.78 2.94 20.03
CA HIS A 51 -15.81 1.68 19.28
C HIS A 51 -14.88 0.64 19.92
N GLY A 52 -15.21 -0.65 19.77
CA GLY A 52 -14.32 -1.75 20.14
C GLY A 52 -12.99 -1.71 19.38
N SER A 53 -12.04 -2.57 19.76
CA SER A 53 -10.77 -2.67 19.03
C SER A 53 -11.01 -3.13 17.59
N ILE A 54 -10.26 -2.54 16.66
CA ILE A 54 -10.20 -2.95 15.26
C ILE A 54 -8.76 -3.44 15.00
N PRO A 55 -8.56 -4.68 14.53
CA PRO A 55 -7.23 -5.21 14.26
C PRO A 55 -6.43 -4.32 13.29
N LEU A 56 -5.17 -4.06 13.61
CA LEU A 56 -4.23 -3.29 12.78
C LEU A 56 -4.74 -1.90 12.34
N PHE A 57 -5.67 -1.30 13.09
CA PHE A 57 -6.29 -0.02 12.72
C PHE A 57 -5.27 1.09 12.52
N ASP A 58 -4.25 1.19 13.38
CA ASP A 58 -3.18 2.19 13.27
C ASP A 58 -2.42 2.08 11.94
N VAL A 59 -2.15 0.85 11.49
CA VAL A 59 -1.48 0.59 10.21
C VAL A 59 -2.41 0.94 9.06
N ALA A 60 -3.69 0.58 9.16
CA ALA A 60 -4.68 0.91 8.15
C ALA A 60 -4.83 2.42 7.97
N LEU A 61 -4.94 3.15 9.07
CA LEU A 61 -5.02 4.61 9.10
C LEU A 61 -3.76 5.25 8.53
N LYS A 62 -2.56 4.78 8.91
CA LYS A 62 -1.29 5.29 8.34
C LYS A 62 -1.24 5.11 6.81
N GLY A 63 -1.77 3.99 6.28
CA GLY A 63 -1.88 3.77 4.84
C GLY A 63 -2.83 4.77 4.15
N ILE A 64 -3.97 5.10 4.78
CA ILE A 64 -4.97 6.05 4.25
C ILE A 64 -4.43 7.49 4.25
N GLU A 65 -3.65 7.85 5.26
CA GLU A 65 -3.18 9.23 5.47
C GLU A 65 -1.87 9.51 4.76
N SER A 66 -0.95 8.55 4.75
CA SER A 66 0.43 8.73 4.29
C SER A 66 0.80 7.90 3.04
N GLY A 67 -0.14 7.09 2.54
CA GLY A 67 0.00 6.21 1.38
C GLY A 67 0.27 4.75 1.74
N TYR A 68 -0.29 3.84 0.94
CA TYR A 68 -0.32 2.40 1.24
C TYR A 68 1.05 1.72 1.29
N ARG A 69 2.11 2.32 0.74
CA ARG A 69 3.48 1.81 0.93
C ARG A 69 3.86 1.72 2.41
N GLN A 70 3.27 2.55 3.26
CA GLN A 70 3.50 2.52 4.71
C GLN A 70 3.01 1.22 5.36
N CYS A 71 2.04 0.51 4.77
CA CYS A 71 1.55 -0.76 5.29
C CYS A 71 2.68 -1.81 5.33
N PHE A 72 3.45 -1.93 4.24
CA PHE A 72 4.61 -2.84 4.17
C PHE A 72 5.75 -2.44 5.11
N ARG A 73 5.89 -1.15 5.42
CA ARG A 73 6.92 -0.64 6.34
C ARG A 73 6.54 -0.90 7.80
N SER A 74 5.24 -0.78 8.10
CA SER A 74 4.70 -0.93 9.45
C SER A 74 4.53 -2.38 9.87
N LEU A 75 4.42 -3.30 8.91
CA LEU A 75 4.27 -4.73 9.18
C LEU A 75 5.56 -5.51 8.83
N PRO A 76 5.87 -6.58 9.57
CA PRO A 76 6.83 -7.58 9.13
C PRO A 76 6.36 -8.23 7.82
N PRO A 77 7.27 -8.89 7.07
CA PRO A 77 6.93 -9.61 5.84
C PRO A 77 6.24 -10.96 6.13
N ASP A 78 5.15 -10.90 6.90
CA ASP A 78 4.28 -12.00 7.27
C ASP A 78 2.93 -11.83 6.56
N LEU A 79 2.60 -12.80 5.70
CA LEU A 79 1.40 -12.75 4.87
C LEU A 79 0.12 -12.75 5.73
N SER A 80 0.12 -13.41 6.89
CA SER A 80 -1.06 -13.49 7.76
C SER A 80 -1.48 -12.13 8.33
N GLN A 81 -0.51 -11.28 8.65
CA GLN A 81 -0.79 -9.90 9.08
C GLN A 81 -1.31 -9.04 7.93
N HIS A 82 -0.86 -9.31 6.71
CA HIS A 82 -1.36 -8.60 5.53
C HIS A 82 -2.78 -9.03 5.13
N HIS A 83 -3.14 -10.30 5.32
CA HIS A 83 -4.54 -10.75 5.27
C HIS A 83 -5.40 -9.97 6.26
N THR A 84 -4.99 -9.96 7.53
CA THR A 84 -5.70 -9.21 8.60
C THR A 84 -5.85 -7.74 8.24
N LEU A 85 -4.82 -7.11 7.68
CA LEU A 85 -4.88 -5.71 7.25
C LEU A 85 -5.86 -5.50 6.08
N CYS A 86 -5.88 -6.41 5.09
CA CYS A 86 -6.83 -6.33 3.97
C CYS A 86 -8.28 -6.51 4.46
N ASP A 87 -8.52 -7.46 5.36
CA ASP A 87 -9.83 -7.66 6.00
C ASP A 87 -10.24 -6.41 6.79
N THR A 88 -9.30 -5.76 7.49
CA THR A 88 -9.56 -4.49 8.17
C THR A 88 -9.98 -3.41 7.18
N TYR A 89 -9.31 -3.26 6.04
CA TYR A 89 -9.73 -2.29 5.01
C TYR A 89 -11.12 -2.61 4.45
N GLN A 90 -11.42 -3.88 4.22
CA GLN A 90 -12.74 -4.33 3.76
C GLN A 90 -13.83 -4.02 4.81
N PHE A 91 -13.57 -4.32 6.08
CA PHE A 91 -14.46 -4.00 7.20
C PHE A 91 -14.72 -2.49 7.33
N LEU A 92 -13.67 -1.69 7.19
CA LEU A 92 -13.74 -0.23 7.24
C LEU A 92 -14.47 0.38 6.03
N GLY A 93 -14.73 -0.42 4.98
CA GLY A 93 -15.37 0.01 3.74
C GLY A 93 -14.47 0.90 2.89
N VAL A 94 -13.16 0.78 3.01
CA VAL A 94 -12.19 1.60 2.27
C VAL A 94 -11.98 1.03 0.88
N ASP A 95 -12.19 1.84 -0.16
CA ASP A 95 -11.85 1.47 -1.54
C ASP A 95 -10.34 1.59 -1.76
N VAL A 96 -9.60 0.53 -1.40
CA VAL A 96 -8.14 0.46 -1.58
C VAL A 96 -7.76 0.53 -3.06
N LEU A 97 -8.55 -0.08 -3.94
CA LEU A 97 -8.27 -0.11 -5.37
C LEU A 97 -8.56 1.26 -6.02
N GLY A 98 -9.52 2.02 -5.49
CA GLY A 98 -9.98 3.29 -6.07
C GLY A 98 -10.68 3.06 -7.42
N GLY A 99 -11.40 1.95 -7.56
CA GLY A 99 -12.01 1.51 -8.81
C GLY A 99 -11.05 1.06 -9.92
N GLN A 100 -9.74 0.96 -9.65
CA GLN A 100 -8.75 0.60 -10.67
C GLN A 100 -8.88 -0.86 -11.13
N SER A 101 -8.77 -1.06 -12.43
CA SER A 101 -8.64 -2.37 -13.07
C SER A 101 -7.22 -2.94 -12.92
N ILE A 102 -7.08 -4.26 -13.13
CA ILE A 102 -5.78 -4.96 -13.13
C ILE A 102 -4.78 -4.30 -14.09
N ASN A 103 -5.25 -3.85 -15.25
CA ASN A 103 -4.39 -3.22 -16.26
C ASN A 103 -3.87 -1.85 -15.77
N GLU A 104 -4.72 -1.06 -15.12
CA GLU A 104 -4.33 0.24 -14.55
C GLU A 104 -3.36 0.07 -13.39
N ILE A 105 -3.60 -0.90 -12.51
CA ILE A 105 -2.67 -1.28 -11.44
C ILE A 105 -1.30 -1.66 -12.04
N PHE A 106 -1.29 -2.48 -13.08
CA PHE A 106 -0.02 -2.87 -13.71
C PHE A 106 0.71 -1.70 -14.37
N ASN A 107 -0.01 -0.76 -15.00
CA ASN A 107 0.59 0.45 -15.56
C ASN A 107 1.16 1.35 -14.46
N ASP A 108 0.45 1.50 -13.34
CA ASP A 108 0.88 2.33 -12.23
C ASP A 108 2.07 1.73 -11.46
N LEU A 109 2.23 0.40 -11.43
CA LEU A 109 3.47 -0.23 -10.94
C LEU A 109 4.70 0.22 -11.73
N LYS A 110 4.54 0.49 -13.03
CA LYS A 110 5.63 0.95 -13.90
C LYS A 110 5.94 2.43 -13.75
N SER A 111 5.11 3.20 -13.03
CA SER A 111 5.33 4.65 -12.87
C SER A 111 6.64 4.98 -12.15
N GLY A 112 7.25 4.01 -11.45
CA GLY A 112 8.53 4.19 -10.77
C GLY A 112 9.74 4.20 -11.69
N GLN A 113 9.60 3.78 -12.95
CA GLN A 113 10.67 3.80 -13.94
C GLN A 113 10.87 5.23 -14.45
N SER A 114 12.12 5.70 -14.48
CA SER A 114 12.47 6.96 -15.14
C SER A 114 12.36 6.79 -16.66
N ASP A 115 11.82 7.80 -17.33
CA ASP A 115 11.79 7.88 -18.79
C ASP A 115 12.86 8.86 -19.28
N TYR A 116 13.26 8.75 -20.55
CA TYR A 116 14.23 9.66 -21.17
C TYR A 116 13.60 10.33 -22.38
N GLU A 117 13.31 11.62 -22.25
CA GLU A 117 12.84 12.41 -23.37
C GLU A 117 14.04 12.99 -24.14
N ARG A 118 14.02 12.83 -25.48
CA ARG A 118 15.03 13.41 -26.36
C ARG A 118 14.55 14.79 -26.81
N GLU A 119 15.01 15.83 -26.11
CA GLU A 119 14.80 17.22 -26.50
C GLU A 119 16.13 17.83 -27.00
N TYR A 120 16.14 18.42 -28.21
CA TYR A 120 17.31 19.13 -28.76
C TYR A 120 18.66 18.40 -28.68
N LYS A 121 18.69 17.09 -28.97
CA LYS A 121 19.90 16.23 -28.92
C LYS A 121 20.51 16.05 -27.52
N ARG A 122 19.81 16.42 -26.43
CA ARG A 122 20.17 16.05 -25.05
C ARG A 122 19.11 15.12 -24.48
N TYR A 123 19.53 14.11 -23.72
CA TYR A 123 18.61 13.25 -22.98
C TYR A 123 18.25 13.95 -21.67
N ARG A 124 16.95 14.16 -21.43
CA ARG A 124 16.45 14.63 -20.13
C ARG A 124 15.79 13.44 -19.43
N GLU A 125 16.28 13.12 -18.23
CA GLU A 125 15.63 12.13 -17.37
C GLU A 125 14.34 12.71 -16.78
N ILE A 126 13.23 12.05 -17.04
CA ILE A 126 11.95 12.26 -16.36
C ILE A 126 11.92 11.25 -15.23
N LYS A 127 12.20 11.73 -14.00
CA LYS A 127 12.25 10.87 -12.81
C LYS A 127 10.91 10.17 -12.60
N GLY A 128 10.96 8.85 -12.48
CA GLY A 128 9.77 8.04 -12.17
C GLY A 128 9.19 8.36 -10.79
N ASN A 129 7.87 8.22 -10.66
CA ASN A 129 7.16 8.34 -9.39
C ASN A 129 7.20 7.01 -8.62
N LYS A 130 8.26 6.82 -7.84
CA LYS A 130 8.45 5.62 -7.01
C LYS A 130 7.36 5.47 -5.93
N SER A 131 6.88 6.56 -5.34
CA SER A 131 5.85 6.47 -4.30
C SER A 131 4.51 6.01 -4.82
N LYS A 132 4.09 6.49 -6.00
CA LYS A 132 2.91 5.97 -6.68
C LYS A 132 3.06 4.48 -6.97
N ALA A 133 4.19 4.06 -7.52
CA ALA A 133 4.44 2.64 -7.80
C ALA A 133 4.40 1.79 -6.51
N ARG A 134 5.01 2.26 -5.43
CA ARG A 134 5.04 1.56 -4.13
C ARG A 134 3.67 1.49 -3.46
N ASP A 135 2.86 2.55 -3.54
CA ASP A 135 1.47 2.52 -3.06
C ASP A 135 0.64 1.55 -3.90
N THR A 136 0.88 1.52 -5.22
CA THR A 136 0.22 0.60 -6.15
C THR A 136 0.58 -0.86 -5.88
N ALA A 137 1.78 -1.15 -5.37
CA ALA A 137 2.14 -2.50 -4.93
C ALA A 137 1.19 -3.04 -3.85
N PHE A 138 0.72 -2.18 -2.94
CA PHE A 138 -0.26 -2.60 -1.95
C PHE A 138 -1.65 -2.84 -2.57
N LYS A 139 -2.03 -2.03 -3.56
CA LYS A 139 -3.27 -2.27 -4.32
C LYS A 139 -3.22 -3.62 -5.05
N LEU A 140 -2.07 -3.98 -5.64
CA LEU A 140 -1.87 -5.29 -6.23
C LEU A 140 -2.01 -6.40 -5.17
N LEU A 141 -1.42 -6.25 -3.99
CA LEU A 141 -1.59 -7.19 -2.88
C LEU A 141 -3.06 -7.36 -2.51
N TYR A 142 -3.76 -6.25 -2.27
CA TYR A 142 -5.18 -6.25 -1.91
C TYR A 142 -6.03 -6.96 -2.97
N LEU A 143 -5.78 -6.67 -4.25
CA LEU A 143 -6.43 -7.33 -5.38
C LEU A 143 -6.14 -8.83 -5.41
N ILE A 144 -4.92 -9.27 -5.10
CA ILE A 144 -4.59 -10.71 -5.06
C ILE A 144 -5.37 -11.42 -3.94
N LEU A 145 -5.41 -10.83 -2.75
CA LEU A 145 -6.00 -11.47 -1.57
C LEU A 145 -7.53 -11.44 -1.59
N LEU A 146 -8.14 -10.30 -1.94
CA LEU A 146 -9.58 -10.06 -1.81
C LEU A 146 -10.29 -9.76 -3.14
N GLY A 147 -9.56 -9.72 -4.26
CA GLY A 147 -10.14 -9.38 -5.55
C GLY A 147 -10.99 -10.50 -6.16
N ASP A 148 -12.09 -10.08 -6.77
CA ASP A 148 -12.92 -10.93 -7.62
C ASP A 148 -12.36 -10.96 -9.05
N PHE A 149 -12.03 -12.16 -9.53
CA PHE A 149 -11.50 -12.37 -10.88
C PHE A 149 -12.57 -12.98 -11.78
N MET A 150 -12.97 -12.25 -12.81
CA MET A 150 -14.00 -12.71 -13.76
C MET A 150 -13.52 -13.90 -14.60
N ASN A 151 -12.22 -13.98 -14.89
CA ASN A 151 -11.62 -15.12 -15.54
C ASN A 151 -10.29 -15.43 -14.84
N GLU A 152 -10.32 -16.34 -13.87
CA GLU A 152 -9.16 -16.68 -13.05
C GLU A 152 -7.92 -17.03 -13.88
N THR A 153 -8.05 -17.78 -14.97
CA THR A 153 -6.89 -18.15 -15.80
C THR A 153 -6.26 -16.95 -16.50
N ARG A 154 -7.07 -16.12 -17.18
CA ARG A 154 -6.56 -14.96 -17.92
C ARG A 154 -6.05 -13.89 -16.97
N ASP A 155 -6.77 -13.66 -15.89
CA ASP A 155 -6.44 -12.61 -14.95
C ASP A 155 -5.24 -13.02 -14.07
N SER A 156 -5.10 -14.30 -13.71
CA SER A 156 -3.89 -14.85 -13.07
C SER A 156 -2.63 -14.61 -13.91
N ALA A 157 -2.69 -14.78 -15.24
CA ALA A 157 -1.54 -14.50 -16.11
C ALA A 157 -1.14 -13.01 -16.09
N LYS A 158 -2.11 -12.09 -15.96
CA LYS A 158 -1.82 -10.65 -15.82
C LYS A 158 -1.22 -10.34 -14.47
N VAL A 159 -1.79 -10.89 -13.40
CA VAL A 159 -1.28 -10.75 -12.04
C VAL A 159 0.14 -11.30 -11.95
N PHE A 160 0.43 -12.45 -12.56
CA PHE A 160 1.77 -13.02 -12.65
C PHE A 160 2.77 -12.03 -13.24
N ASN A 161 2.44 -11.38 -14.37
CA ASN A 161 3.32 -10.41 -14.99
C ASN A 161 3.54 -9.17 -14.09
N ALA A 162 2.52 -8.75 -13.35
CA ALA A 162 2.63 -7.67 -12.38
C ALA A 162 3.53 -8.03 -11.20
N VAL A 163 3.37 -9.24 -10.65
CA VAL A 163 4.21 -9.78 -9.57
C VAL A 163 5.65 -9.95 -10.06
N LEU A 164 5.87 -10.52 -11.25
CA LEU A 164 7.19 -10.70 -11.85
C LEU A 164 7.92 -9.37 -12.06
N TYR A 165 7.20 -8.35 -12.53
CA TYR A 165 7.75 -6.99 -12.63
C TYR A 165 8.14 -6.47 -11.24
N LEU A 166 7.25 -6.57 -10.26
CA LEU A 166 7.51 -6.08 -8.91
C LEU A 166 8.73 -6.76 -8.27
N VAL A 167 8.87 -8.08 -8.38
CA VAL A 167 9.98 -8.82 -7.74
C VAL A 167 11.33 -8.58 -8.42
N SER A 168 11.34 -8.26 -9.73
CA SER A 168 12.57 -7.98 -10.47
C SER A 168 13.09 -6.55 -10.30
N HIS A 169 12.27 -5.61 -9.81
CA HIS A 169 12.62 -4.18 -9.73
C HIS A 169 13.00 -3.75 -8.31
N SER A 170 14.12 -4.26 -7.82
CA SER A 170 14.60 -4.04 -6.44
C SER A 170 14.91 -2.58 -6.08
N ALA A 171 15.29 -1.76 -7.08
CA ALA A 171 15.51 -0.32 -6.92
C ALA A 171 14.22 0.47 -6.62
N THR A 172 13.06 -0.09 -6.97
CA THR A 172 11.75 0.53 -6.74
C THR A 172 11.05 -0.14 -5.56
N PHE A 173 10.95 -1.47 -5.59
CA PHE A 173 10.21 -2.25 -4.60
C PHE A 173 11.16 -2.90 -3.62
N LYS A 174 10.97 -2.54 -2.36
CA LYS A 174 11.74 -2.99 -1.21
C LYS A 174 11.46 -4.46 -0.86
N TRP A 175 12.36 -5.11 -0.15
CA TRP A 175 12.31 -6.56 0.04
C TRP A 175 11.03 -7.04 0.71
N ARG A 176 10.55 -6.36 1.76
CA ARG A 176 9.28 -6.73 2.42
C ARG A 176 8.12 -6.76 1.44
N THR A 177 8.00 -5.72 0.62
CA THR A 177 6.98 -5.63 -0.43
C THR A 177 7.11 -6.79 -1.43
N ARG A 178 8.32 -7.04 -1.94
CA ARG A 178 8.56 -8.14 -2.91
C ARG A 178 8.19 -9.49 -2.32
N LYS A 179 8.60 -9.76 -1.09
CA LYS A 179 8.34 -11.03 -0.40
C LYS A 179 6.86 -11.28 -0.15
N VAL A 180 6.15 -10.29 0.39
CA VAL A 180 4.71 -10.43 0.72
C VAL A 180 3.86 -10.58 -0.54
N VAL A 181 4.09 -9.75 -1.55
CA VAL A 181 3.30 -9.80 -2.81
C VAL A 181 3.52 -11.13 -3.53
N ARG A 182 4.76 -11.64 -3.56
CA ARG A 182 5.06 -12.96 -4.10
C ARG A 182 4.33 -14.06 -3.34
N ALA A 183 4.42 -14.07 -2.01
CA ALA A 183 3.76 -15.07 -1.18
C ALA A 183 2.24 -15.06 -1.37
N ALA A 184 1.62 -13.88 -1.45
CA ALA A 184 0.19 -13.73 -1.74
C ALA A 184 -0.20 -14.35 -3.09
N TYR A 185 0.62 -14.14 -4.13
CA TYR A 185 0.38 -14.71 -5.45
C TYR A 185 0.48 -16.24 -5.44
N GLU A 186 1.51 -16.78 -4.78
CA GLU A 186 1.73 -18.22 -4.65
C GLU A 186 0.66 -18.91 -3.79
N GLU A 187 0.07 -18.21 -2.83
CA GLU A 187 -1.06 -18.70 -2.03
C GLU A 187 -2.37 -18.70 -2.84
N ARG A 188 -2.65 -17.62 -3.59
CA ARG A 188 -3.93 -17.44 -4.29
C ARG A 188 -4.05 -18.28 -5.55
N PHE A 189 -2.97 -18.45 -6.30
CA PHE A 189 -3.01 -19.03 -7.64
C PHE A 189 -2.21 -20.32 -7.73
N VAL A 190 -2.66 -21.24 -8.59
CA VAL A 190 -1.88 -22.42 -8.94
C VAL A 190 -0.69 -21.99 -9.81
N VAL A 191 0.51 -21.99 -9.22
CA VAL A 191 1.73 -21.56 -9.89
C VAL A 191 2.38 -22.74 -10.62
N SER A 192 2.64 -22.58 -11.92
CA SER A 192 3.37 -23.60 -12.68
C SER A 192 4.86 -23.62 -12.34
N VAL A 193 5.52 -24.77 -12.53
CA VAL A 193 6.98 -24.92 -12.32
C VAL A 193 7.79 -23.85 -13.06
N LYS A 194 7.37 -23.45 -14.27
CA LYS A 194 8.03 -22.40 -15.06
C LYS A 194 7.88 -21.01 -14.42
N GLN A 195 6.71 -20.72 -13.85
CA GLN A 195 6.48 -19.46 -13.15
C GLN A 195 7.26 -19.42 -11.84
N THR A 196 7.27 -20.51 -11.08
CA THR A 196 8.08 -20.64 -9.85
C THR A 196 9.56 -20.39 -10.14
N ALA A 197 10.13 -21.08 -11.14
CA ALA A 197 11.52 -20.90 -11.52
C ALA A 197 11.86 -19.44 -11.86
N ARG A 198 10.97 -18.75 -12.59
CA ARG A 198 11.15 -17.31 -12.91
C ARG A 198 11.06 -16.40 -11.69
N LEU A 199 10.23 -16.73 -10.70
CA LEU A 199 10.16 -15.95 -9.47
C LEU A 199 11.39 -16.19 -8.58
N ASP A 200 11.92 -17.43 -8.56
CA ASP A 200 13.10 -17.83 -7.81
C ASP A 200 14.38 -17.13 -8.27
N GLU A 201 14.47 -16.74 -9.54
CA GLU A 201 15.60 -15.94 -10.09
C GLU A 201 15.83 -14.64 -9.30
N TRP A 202 14.79 -14.08 -8.70
CA TRP A 202 14.83 -12.79 -8.00
C TRP A 202 14.86 -12.93 -6.47
N GLU A 203 14.82 -14.16 -5.95
CA GLU A 203 14.88 -14.39 -4.51
C GLU A 203 16.32 -14.28 -3.99
N LYS A 204 16.54 -13.33 -3.08
CA LYS A 204 17.80 -13.25 -2.34
C LYS A 204 17.80 -14.29 -1.23
N LYS A 205 18.82 -15.15 -1.20
CA LYS A 205 18.98 -16.22 -0.20
C LYS A 205 19.99 -15.90 0.92
N ASP A 206 20.70 -14.77 0.81
CA ASP A 206 21.73 -14.36 1.78
C ASP A 206 21.11 -13.66 3.00
N ALA A 207 21.13 -14.32 4.15
CA ALA A 207 20.51 -13.84 5.39
C ALA A 207 21.09 -12.50 5.89
N THR A 208 22.39 -12.27 5.70
CA THR A 208 23.05 -11.03 6.15
C THR A 208 22.59 -9.85 5.29
N LYS A 209 22.54 -10.03 3.96
CA LYS A 209 22.02 -9.01 3.04
C LYS A 209 20.54 -8.73 3.27
N LEU A 210 19.76 -9.76 3.60
CA LEU A 210 18.34 -9.62 3.92
C LEU A 210 18.12 -8.82 5.20
N ALA A 211 18.91 -9.04 6.25
CA ALA A 211 18.78 -8.28 7.49
C ALA A 211 19.06 -6.77 7.29
N VAL A 212 20.04 -6.44 6.44
CA VAL A 212 20.35 -5.05 6.07
C VAL A 212 19.22 -4.41 5.26
N GLU A 213 18.68 -5.13 4.27
CA GLU A 213 17.57 -4.64 3.46
C GLU A 213 16.30 -4.46 4.30
N ASP A 214 16.00 -5.40 5.20
CA ASP A 214 14.86 -5.34 6.12
C ASP A 214 14.93 -4.12 7.07
N ALA A 215 16.11 -3.83 7.61
CA ALA A 215 16.30 -2.63 8.43
C ALA A 215 16.12 -1.33 7.62
N GLY A 216 16.52 -1.33 6.34
CA GLY A 216 16.30 -0.21 5.42
C GLY A 216 14.83 0.01 5.06
N ASP A 217 14.00 -1.04 5.11
CA ASP A 217 12.57 -0.96 4.80
C ASP A 217 11.78 -0.21 5.89
N VAL A 218 12.25 -0.22 7.13
CA VAL A 218 11.57 0.42 8.29
C VAL A 218 11.92 1.91 8.44
N THR A 219 13.11 2.34 7.99
CA THR A 219 13.79 3.51 8.55
C THR A 219 13.64 4.84 7.81
N THR A 220 12.78 4.97 6.79
CA THR A 220 12.69 6.22 6.01
C THR A 220 11.26 6.67 5.69
N GLU A 221 10.75 7.66 6.42
CA GLU A 221 9.57 8.44 6.00
C GLU A 221 9.90 9.37 4.84
N GLU A 222 11.13 9.90 4.78
CA GLU A 222 11.65 10.64 3.64
C GLU A 222 12.02 9.71 2.48
N GLU A 223 11.55 10.04 1.28
CA GLU A 223 12.03 9.46 0.03
C GLU A 223 13.46 9.96 -0.24
N GLY A 224 14.40 9.47 0.56
CA GLY A 224 15.82 9.72 0.36
C GLY A 224 16.17 9.41 -1.10
N THR A 225 16.89 10.34 -1.74
CA THR A 225 17.50 10.09 -3.04
C THR A 225 18.37 8.86 -2.88
N ASP A 226 17.89 7.71 -3.36
CA ASP A 226 18.69 6.50 -3.50
C ASP A 226 19.92 6.92 -4.33
N TYR A 227 21.04 7.20 -3.66
CA TYR A 227 22.30 7.39 -4.34
C TYR A 227 22.58 6.07 -5.04
N TYR A 228 22.70 6.15 -6.36
CA TYR A 228 23.01 5.05 -7.26
C TYR A 228 24.10 4.15 -6.66
N ASP A 229 23.71 2.97 -6.22
CA ASP A 229 24.64 1.84 -6.07
C ASP A 229 24.70 1.16 -7.43
N ASP A 230 25.50 1.77 -8.31
CA ASP A 230 25.91 1.21 -9.60
C ASP A 230 26.62 -0.12 -9.31
N SER A 231 25.89 -1.23 -9.44
CA SER A 231 26.49 -2.57 -9.52
C SER A 231 26.03 -3.24 -10.81
N ASP A 232 26.84 -2.99 -11.84
CA ASP A 232 27.12 -3.80 -13.01
C ASP A 232 25.95 -4.53 -13.69
N TYR A 233 25.27 -3.81 -14.58
CA TYR A 233 24.68 -4.43 -15.77
C TYR A 233 25.81 -4.85 -16.71
N SER A 234 26.18 -6.14 -16.71
CA SER A 234 26.89 -6.73 -17.84
C SER A 234 25.88 -7.40 -18.77
N TYR A 235 25.97 -7.02 -20.04
CA TYR A 235 25.19 -7.49 -21.19
C TYR A 235 25.31 -9.00 -21.43
#